data_AF-A0A7C4LNL5-F1
#
_entry.id   AF-A0A7C4LNL5-F1
#
_cell.length_a   1.000
_cell.length_b   1.000
_cell.length_c   1.000
_cell.angle_alpha   90.00
_cell.angle_beta   90.00
_cell.angle_gamma   90.00
#
_symmetry.space_group_name_H-M   'P 1'
#
loop_
_entity.id
_entity.type
_entity.pdbx_description
1 polymer ?
#
loop_
_entity_poly.entity_id
_entity_poly.type
_entity_poly.pdbx_seq_one_letter_code
_entity_poly.pdbx_strand_id
1 'polypeptide(L)'
;MPSVRAEAVAEVLWELKRLEKLATWTGVAKRAGFKAGVGGKNLLNCLETVKRDWPHLQWWRIVPDHGQIATNSEQVHHLRSAGYLFEPLPDRPEMLRLVDHESHLCVWEEAAAIL
;
A
#
# COMPACT_ATOMS: atom_id res chain seq x y z
N MET A 1 -1.58 -22.18 -5.78
CA MET A 1 -2.07 -21.87 -4.43
C MET A 1 -1.39 -20.58 -3.99
N PRO A 2 -2.14 -19.56 -3.55
CA PRO A 2 -1.54 -18.36 -2.97
C PRO A 2 -0.63 -18.74 -1.81
N SER A 3 0.46 -18.01 -1.61
CA SER A 3 1.23 -18.18 -0.38
C SER A 3 0.41 -17.66 0.80
N VAL A 4 0.58 -18.24 2.00
CA VAL A 4 -0.06 -17.76 3.25
C VAL A 4 0.12 -16.25 3.44
N ARG A 5 1.27 -15.70 3.02
CA ARG A 5 1.54 -14.25 3.06
C ARG A 5 0.69 -13.45 2.08
N ALA A 6 0.41 -13.97 0.90
CA ALA A 6 -0.43 -13.30 -0.08
C ALA A 6 -1.90 -13.24 0.39
N GLU A 7 -2.40 -14.33 0.99
CA GLU A 7 -3.71 -14.35 1.64
C GLU A 7 -3.79 -13.33 2.77
N ALA A 8 -2.78 -13.30 3.65
CA ALA A 8 -2.72 -12.30 4.72
C ALA A 8 -2.70 -10.85 4.20
N VAL A 9 -1.98 -10.57 3.10
CA VAL A 9 -1.99 -9.24 2.46
C VAL A 9 -3.36 -8.92 1.84
N ALA A 10 -4.05 -9.92 1.25
CA ALA A 10 -5.39 -9.74 0.71
C ALA A 10 -6.41 -9.35 1.79
N GLU A 11 -6.35 -9.97 2.96
CA GLU A 11 -7.18 -9.60 4.12
C GLU A 11 -6.94 -8.15 4.56
N VAL A 12 -5.68 -7.71 4.60
CA VAL A 12 -5.35 -6.30 4.91
C VAL A 12 -5.91 -5.35 3.85
N LEU A 13 -5.81 -5.69 2.56
CA LEU A 13 -6.39 -4.89 1.49
C LEU A 13 -7.92 -4.81 1.57
N TRP A 14 -8.58 -5.91 1.94
CA TRP A 14 -10.01 -5.91 2.18
C TRP A 14 -10.39 -4.96 3.32
N GLU A 15 -9.62 -4.96 4.42
CA GLU A 15 -9.77 -4.01 5.52
C GLU A 15 -9.61 -2.55 5.02
N LEU A 16 -8.53 -2.25 4.29
CA LEU A 16 -8.26 -0.91 3.76
C LEU A 16 -9.34 -0.41 2.80
N LYS A 17 -9.86 -1.29 1.95
CA LYS A 17 -10.94 -0.98 1.02
C LYS A 17 -12.21 -0.60 1.78
N ARG A 18 -12.54 -1.31 2.86
CA ARG A 18 -13.71 -0.99 3.70
C ARG A 18 -13.56 0.31 4.47
N LEU A 19 -12.34 0.63 4.91
CA LEU A 19 -12.03 1.86 5.63
C LEU A 19 -11.83 3.07 4.70
N GLU A 20 -11.80 2.83 3.39
CA GLU A 20 -11.44 3.84 2.37
C GLU A 20 -10.08 4.51 2.64
N LYS A 21 -9.14 3.77 3.26
CA LYS A 21 -7.80 4.26 3.60
C LYS A 21 -6.72 3.68 2.69
N LEU A 22 -5.54 4.30 2.75
CA LEU A 22 -4.29 3.78 2.20
C LEU A 22 -3.45 3.17 3.31
N ALA A 23 -2.42 2.42 2.96
CA ALA A 23 -1.40 2.04 3.92
C ALA A 23 -0.04 1.89 3.26
N THR A 24 1.02 2.01 4.07
CA THR A 24 2.37 1.91 3.55
C THR A 24 2.83 0.45 3.43
N TRP A 25 3.89 0.23 2.64
CA TRP A 25 4.51 -1.09 2.52
C TRP A 25 4.89 -1.70 3.86
N THR A 26 5.56 -0.92 4.71
CA THR A 26 5.98 -1.42 6.02
C THR A 26 4.77 -1.70 6.92
N GLY A 27 3.76 -0.82 6.91
CA GLY A 27 2.53 -1.01 7.69
C GLY A 27 1.77 -2.28 7.31
N VAL A 28 1.58 -2.51 6.02
CA VAL A 28 0.84 -3.69 5.51
C VAL A 28 1.59 -4.98 5.80
N ALA A 29 2.91 -5.03 5.58
CA ALA A 29 3.67 -6.24 5.87
C ALA A 29 3.62 -6.57 7.36
N LYS A 30 3.79 -5.56 8.23
CA LYS A 30 3.70 -5.73 9.69
C LYS A 30 2.33 -6.26 10.08
N ARG A 31 1.26 -5.67 9.54
CA ARG A 31 -0.14 -6.10 9.77
C ARG A 31 -0.38 -7.53 9.29
N ALA A 32 0.20 -7.92 8.16
CA ALA A 32 0.15 -9.27 7.60
C ALA A 32 1.12 -10.26 8.28
N GLY A 33 1.81 -9.86 9.36
CA GLY A 33 2.63 -10.74 10.18
C GLY A 33 4.05 -11.00 9.65
N PHE A 34 4.59 -10.15 8.77
CA PHE A 34 5.96 -10.31 8.27
C PHE A 34 6.69 -8.97 8.01
N LYS A 35 7.98 -9.04 7.70
CA LYS A 35 8.77 -7.85 7.34
C LYS A 35 8.70 -7.58 5.84
N ALA A 36 8.44 -6.32 5.47
CA ALA A 36 8.34 -5.88 4.06
C ALA A 36 9.61 -6.18 3.23
N GLY A 37 10.76 -6.32 3.90
CA GLY A 37 12.06 -6.53 3.25
C GLY A 37 12.66 -5.24 2.71
N VAL A 38 13.89 -5.31 2.20
CA VAL A 38 14.61 -4.14 1.66
C VAL A 38 13.81 -3.55 0.50
N GLY A 39 13.44 -2.27 0.61
CA GLY A 39 12.62 -1.58 -0.40
C GLY A 39 11.25 -2.23 -0.62
N GLY A 40 10.69 -2.93 0.36
CA GLY A 40 9.36 -3.53 0.26
C GLY A 40 9.28 -4.82 -0.58
N LYS A 41 10.41 -5.38 -1.05
CA LYS A 41 10.44 -6.50 -2.00
C LYS A 41 9.59 -7.71 -1.59
N ASN A 42 9.59 -8.10 -0.31
CA ASN A 42 8.80 -9.26 0.14
C ASN A 42 7.29 -8.98 -0.01
N LEU A 43 6.86 -7.76 0.33
CA LEU A 43 5.47 -7.36 0.17
C LEU A 43 5.09 -7.26 -1.30
N LEU A 44 5.92 -6.60 -2.12
CA LEU A 44 5.65 -6.43 -3.55
C LEU A 44 5.49 -7.78 -4.27
N ASN A 45 6.32 -8.78 -3.92
CA ASN A 45 6.17 -10.13 -4.45
C ASN A 45 4.82 -10.77 -4.06
N CYS A 46 4.35 -10.55 -2.82
CA CYS A 46 3.02 -10.99 -2.40
C CYS A 46 1.92 -10.23 -3.16
N LEU A 47 2.12 -8.93 -3.37
CA LEU A 47 1.18 -8.06 -4.06
C LEU A 47 0.96 -8.46 -5.51
N GLU A 48 1.97 -8.97 -6.21
CA GLU A 48 1.80 -9.52 -7.57
C GLU A 48 0.87 -10.74 -7.58
N THR A 49 0.91 -11.58 -6.55
CA THR A 49 -0.07 -12.67 -6.37
C THR A 49 -1.46 -12.12 -6.12
N VAL A 50 -1.57 -11.10 -5.25
CA VAL A 50 -2.87 -10.49 -4.93
C VAL A 50 -3.49 -9.77 -6.13
N LYS A 51 -2.68 -9.08 -6.95
CA LYS A 51 -3.11 -8.45 -8.19
C LYS A 51 -3.72 -9.46 -9.17
N ARG A 52 -3.13 -10.65 -9.26
CA ARG A 52 -3.62 -11.72 -10.13
C ARG A 52 -4.88 -12.38 -9.59
N ASP A 53 -4.88 -12.76 -8.31
CA ASP A 53 -5.90 -13.64 -7.74
C ASP A 53 -7.10 -12.84 -7.17
N TRP A 54 -6.88 -11.60 -6.71
CA TRP A 54 -7.90 -10.71 -6.15
C TRP A 54 -7.79 -9.25 -6.65
N PRO A 55 -7.87 -9.00 -7.97
CA PRO A 55 -7.71 -7.64 -8.55
C PRO A 55 -8.74 -6.63 -8.01
N HIS A 56 -9.91 -7.10 -7.58
CA HIS A 56 -11.00 -6.28 -7.05
C HIS A 56 -10.72 -5.70 -5.66
N LEU A 57 -9.65 -6.12 -4.98
CA LEU A 57 -9.26 -5.63 -3.66
C LEU A 57 -8.49 -4.29 -3.70
N GLN A 58 -8.32 -3.70 -4.88
CA GLN A 58 -7.73 -2.36 -5.03
C GLN A 58 -6.29 -2.32 -4.47
N TRP A 59 -5.44 -3.19 -5.00
CA TRP A 59 -4.02 -3.32 -4.63
C TRP A 59 -3.27 -1.99 -4.56
N TRP A 60 -3.70 -1.00 -5.36
CA TRP A 60 -3.16 0.35 -5.43
C TRP A 60 -3.27 1.15 -4.12
N ARG A 61 -4.06 0.67 -3.13
CA ARG A 61 -4.14 1.26 -1.78
C ARG A 61 -2.87 1.09 -0.96
N ILE A 62 -1.97 0.19 -1.38
CA ILE A 62 -0.70 -0.06 -0.72
C ILE A 62 0.39 0.80 -1.35
N VAL A 63 0.83 1.86 -0.67
CA VAL A 63 1.77 2.85 -1.18
C VAL A 63 3.17 2.71 -0.57
N PRO A 64 4.23 3.24 -1.20
CA PRO A 64 5.56 3.31 -0.60
C PRO A 64 5.55 4.10 0.71
N ASP A 65 6.45 3.78 1.65
CA ASP A 65 6.48 4.44 2.98
C ASP A 65 6.65 5.96 2.92
N HIS A 66 7.26 6.49 1.86
CA HIS A 66 7.46 7.93 1.66
C HIS A 66 6.38 8.58 0.78
N GLY A 67 5.37 7.82 0.34
CA GLY A 67 4.30 8.31 -0.55
C GLY A 67 4.77 8.74 -1.95
N GLN A 68 5.98 8.33 -2.36
CA GLN A 68 6.57 8.69 -3.65
C GLN A 68 6.34 7.59 -4.68
N ILE A 69 5.60 7.88 -5.75
CA ILE A 69 5.16 6.90 -6.74
C ILE A 69 5.56 7.38 -8.14
N ALA A 70 5.99 6.46 -9.01
CA ALA A 70 6.36 6.81 -10.38
C ALA A 70 5.18 7.41 -11.15
N THR A 71 5.40 8.54 -11.82
CA THR A 71 4.37 9.35 -12.52
C THR A 71 3.53 8.54 -13.50
N ASN A 72 4.17 7.59 -14.20
CA ASN A 72 3.52 6.79 -15.25
C ASN A 72 3.09 5.39 -14.77
N SER A 73 3.02 5.17 -13.46
CA SER A 73 2.60 3.87 -12.92
C SER A 73 1.08 3.69 -12.97
N GLU A 74 0.64 2.43 -13.11
CA GLU A 74 -0.77 2.05 -12.99
C GLU A 74 -1.36 2.50 -11.64
N GLN A 75 -0.55 2.45 -10.58
CA GLN A 75 -0.95 2.88 -9.24
C GLN A 75 -1.34 4.36 -9.19
N VAL A 76 -0.57 5.26 -9.80
CA VAL A 76 -0.90 6.69 -9.87
C VAL A 76 -2.21 6.90 -10.63
N HIS A 77 -2.44 6.16 -11.71
CA HIS A 77 -3.69 6.26 -12.47
C HIS A 77 -4.91 5.90 -11.61
N HIS A 78 -4.86 4.78 -10.87
CA HIS A 78 -5.94 4.38 -9.96
C HIS A 78 -6.14 5.40 -8.82
N LEU A 79 -5.05 5.85 -8.19
CA LEU A 79 -5.13 6.82 -7.09
C LEU A 79 -5.73 8.16 -7.55
N ARG A 80 -5.31 8.68 -8.70
CA ARG A 80 -5.90 9.90 -9.28
C ARG A 80 -7.39 9.71 -9.61
N SER A 81 -7.75 8.56 -10.17
CA SER A 81 -9.14 8.24 -10.48
C SER A 81 -10.00 8.12 -9.22
N ALA A 82 -9.40 7.76 -8.09
CA ALA A 82 -10.03 7.74 -6.77
C ALA A 82 -10.02 9.10 -6.04
N GLY A 83 -9.49 10.16 -6.66
CA GLY A 83 -9.52 11.53 -6.12
C GLY A 83 -8.28 11.95 -5.32
N TYR A 84 -7.23 11.13 -5.28
CA TYR A 84 -5.98 11.49 -4.60
C TYR A 84 -5.16 12.49 -5.42
N LEU A 85 -4.60 13.50 -4.74
CA LEU A 85 -3.80 14.55 -5.34
C LEU A 85 -2.30 14.28 -5.23
N PHE A 86 -1.56 14.77 -6.21
CA PHE A 86 -0.12 14.54 -6.31
C PHE A 86 0.63 15.82 -6.69
N GLU A 87 1.81 15.99 -6.11
CA GLU A 87 2.77 17.02 -6.48
C GLU A 87 4.03 16.40 -7.11
N PRO A 88 4.66 17.06 -8.10
CA PRO A 88 5.92 16.60 -8.65
C PRO A 88 7.07 16.80 -7.65
N LEU A 89 8.03 15.89 -7.64
CA LEU A 89 9.28 16.06 -6.89
C LEU A 89 10.28 16.87 -7.74
N PRO A 90 10.76 18.05 -7.28
CA PRO A 90 11.65 18.91 -8.07
C PRO A 90 12.92 18.22 -8.54
N ASP A 91 13.51 17.39 -7.67
CA ASP A 91 14.76 16.68 -7.95
C ASP A 91 14.57 15.36 -8.72
N ARG A 92 13.33 14.90 -8.87
CA ARG A 92 12.95 13.61 -9.49
C ARG A 92 11.62 13.74 -10.24
N PRO A 93 11.59 14.38 -11.42
CA PRO A 93 10.36 14.65 -12.15
C PRO A 93 9.58 13.39 -12.59
N GLU A 94 10.24 12.24 -12.62
CA GLU A 94 9.63 10.93 -12.86
C GLU A 94 8.86 10.36 -11.66
N MET A 95 8.92 11.04 -10.51
CA MET A 95 8.25 10.67 -9.27
C MET A 95 7.24 11.76 -8.85
N LEU A 96 6.12 11.30 -8.31
CA LEU A 96 5.11 12.13 -7.68
C LEU A 96 5.04 11.84 -6.19
N ARG A 97 4.78 12.85 -5.38
CA ARG A 97 4.45 12.68 -3.97
C ARG A 97 2.94 12.83 -3.76
N LEU A 98 2.37 11.91 -2.99
CA LEU A 98 0.98 12.02 -2.54
C LEU A 98 0.82 13.22 -1.60
N VAL A 99 -0.08 14.14 -1.94
CA VAL A 99 -0.44 15.29 -1.08
C VAL A 99 -1.13 14.77 0.18
N ASP A 100 -0.85 15.36 1.33
CA ASP A 100 -1.39 14.96 2.63
C ASP A 100 -1.26 13.45 2.93
N HIS A 101 -0.16 12.85 2.46
CA HIS A 101 0.09 11.40 2.52
C HIS A 101 -0.31 10.76 3.86
N GLU A 102 0.16 11.32 4.98
CA GLU A 102 -0.09 10.78 6.32
C GLU A 102 -1.57 10.78 6.70
N SER A 103 -2.34 11.79 6.27
CA SER A 103 -3.79 11.91 6.54
C SER A 103 -4.61 10.80 5.86
N HIS A 104 -4.07 10.23 4.78
CA HIS A 104 -4.71 9.14 4.03
C HIS A 104 -4.39 7.76 4.58
N LEU A 105 -3.39 7.62 5.45
CA LEU A 105 -2.96 6.34 5.97
C LEU A 105 -3.91 5.79 7.04
N CYS A 106 -4.07 4.47 7.03
CA CYS A 106 -4.65 3.72 8.13
C CYS A 106 -3.62 3.61 9.25
N VAL A 107 -4.00 4.02 10.46
CA VAL A 107 -3.23 3.79 11.67
C VAL A 107 -3.87 2.61 12.38
N TRP A 108 -3.18 1.48 12.40
CA TRP A 108 -3.58 0.36 13.25
C TRP A 108 -3.05 0.63 14.64
N GLU A 109 -3.96 0.82 15.60
CA GLU A 109 -3.57 0.76 17.01
C GLU A 109 -3.04 -0.65 17.28
N GLU A 110 -1.75 -0.74 17.61
CA GLU A 110 -1.28 -1.95 18.28
C GLU A 110 -2.02 -1.98 19.60
N ALA A 111 -2.91 -2.96 19.78
CA ALA A 111 -3.40 -3.29 21.10
C ALA A 111 -2.16 -3.49 21.97
N ALA A 112 -1.86 -2.50 22.80
CA ALA A 112 -0.77 -2.57 23.76
C ALA A 112 -1.03 -3.85 24.53
N ALA A 113 -0.12 -4.81 24.40
CA ALA A 113 -0.18 -6.01 25.22
C ALA A 113 -0.11 -5.54 26.66
N ILE A 114 -1.26 -5.51 27.33
CA ILE A 114 -1.34 -5.35 28.77
C ILE A 114 -0.72 -6.66 29.31
N LEU A 115 0.56 -6.59 29.63
CA LEU A 115 1.29 -7.60 30.40
C LEU A 115 1.11 -7.29 31.89
#